data_AF-A0AAW7NGM2-F1
#
_entry.id   AF-A0AAW7NGM2-F1
#
_cell.length_a   1.000
_cell.length_b   1.000
_cell.length_c   1.000
_cell.angle_alpha   90.00
_cell.angle_beta   90.00
_cell.angle_gamma   90.00
#
_symmetry.space_group_name_H-M   'P 1'
#
loop_
_entity.id
_entity.type
_entity.pdbx_description
1 polymer ?
#
loop_
_entity_poly.entity_id
_entity_poly.type
_entity_poly.pdbx_seq_one_letter_code
_entity_poly.pdbx_strand_id
1 'polypeptide(L)'
;MWKALNQIEKELCAAGIRKNKLADYWGVKPSTVTKIFKGNTDMSFGFLSKTIILLNKGIQVQENLLTDYIHITKPKSENLREAMEDLALRGKFNLLINIINSESQSKVAENREFANVYRIIYRRYIGEIDATQYHKALSLESKSIKTSEMEVLIEILLCQAQYQSGNFTSLNERLKSLEMKINTISNRYIRECYKLRYKEAIAVTSLQGGEVIEARHVSKELLDDLEWDNFFSFPKVNAYLKLGESYIFSANEYERAKYYLEKTLEVIGDSKTNGIERKRKMVQHTLSFLKIHHDKEISSLDVVHSGELAYLRIKQGKKMEARKLLDQLKEKNGRLTDIQTAYLGLTYEGTKKEELMKRSLLMCQKSGNIFYSNLPKIHLGLI
;
A
#
# COMPACT_ATOMS: atom_id res chain seq x y z
N MET A 1 -20.85 -21.28 16.24
CA MET A 1 -20.57 -21.60 14.82
C MET A 1 -21.81 -21.48 13.92
N TRP A 2 -22.84 -22.32 14.09
CA TRP A 2 -23.99 -22.39 13.15
C TRP A 2 -24.79 -21.08 13.00
N LYS A 3 -24.95 -20.29 14.07
CA LYS A 3 -25.67 -18.99 14.02
C LYS A 3 -25.01 -17.97 13.05
N ALA A 4 -23.69 -17.85 13.08
CA ALA A 4 -22.95 -16.90 12.22
C ALA A 4 -22.98 -17.35 10.75
N LEU A 5 -22.75 -18.64 10.48
CA LEU A 5 -22.83 -19.19 9.12
C LEU A 5 -24.24 -19.12 8.52
N ASN A 6 -25.29 -19.35 9.33
CA ASN A 6 -26.68 -19.19 8.88
C ASN A 6 -27.00 -17.73 8.54
N GLN A 7 -26.46 -16.76 9.29
CA GLN A 7 -26.65 -15.36 8.95
C GLN A 7 -26.00 -15.03 7.60
N ILE A 8 -24.77 -15.49 7.37
CA ILE A 8 -24.07 -15.31 6.09
C ILE A 8 -24.85 -16.00 4.96
N GLU A 9 -25.35 -17.22 5.16
CA GLU A 9 -26.15 -17.94 4.15
C GLU A 9 -27.46 -17.19 3.82
N LYS A 10 -28.13 -16.62 4.82
CA LYS A 10 -29.32 -15.78 4.61
C LYS A 10 -29.00 -14.53 3.79
N GLU A 11 -27.90 -13.84 4.09
CA GLU A 11 -27.45 -12.67 3.33
C GLU A 11 -27.12 -13.03 1.88
N LEU A 12 -26.47 -14.17 1.65
CA LEU A 12 -26.15 -14.68 0.31
C LEU A 12 -27.43 -14.96 -0.49
N CYS A 13 -28.40 -15.64 0.13
CA CYS A 13 -29.70 -15.92 -0.47
C CYS A 13 -30.45 -14.62 -0.81
N ALA A 14 -30.49 -13.66 0.12
CA ALA A 14 -31.11 -12.36 -0.09
C ALA A 14 -30.45 -11.54 -1.23
N ALA A 15 -29.13 -11.71 -1.40
CA ALA A 15 -28.37 -11.12 -2.50
C ALA A 15 -28.46 -11.92 -3.82
N GLY A 16 -29.24 -13.00 -3.87
CA GLY A 16 -29.36 -13.86 -5.06
C GLY A 16 -28.11 -14.68 -5.38
N ILE A 17 -27.16 -14.80 -4.44
CA ILE A 17 -25.92 -15.54 -4.64
C ILE A 17 -26.14 -17.01 -4.32
N ARG A 18 -26.13 -17.84 -5.36
CA ARG A 18 -26.27 -19.30 -5.26
C ARG A 18 -24.95 -19.97 -4.87
N LYS A 19 -25.03 -21.17 -4.30
CA LYS A 19 -23.87 -21.98 -3.89
C LYS A 19 -22.88 -22.28 -5.03
N ASN A 20 -23.36 -22.44 -6.27
CA ASN A 20 -22.49 -22.66 -7.43
C ASN A 20 -21.61 -21.44 -7.71
N LYS A 21 -22.22 -20.25 -7.76
CA LYS A 21 -21.49 -18.99 -7.94
C LYS A 21 -20.45 -18.77 -6.83
N LEU A 22 -20.80 -19.10 -5.59
CA LEU A 22 -19.88 -19.03 -4.46
C LEU A 22 -18.74 -20.04 -4.57
N ALA A 23 -19.01 -21.24 -5.07
CA ALA A 23 -18.02 -22.28 -5.30
C ALA A 23 -16.99 -21.88 -6.36
N ASP A 24 -17.46 -21.29 -7.47
CA ASP A 24 -16.61 -20.75 -8.53
C ASP A 24 -15.69 -19.66 -7.96
N TYR A 25 -16.25 -18.76 -7.15
CA TYR A 25 -15.51 -17.67 -6.51
C TYR A 25 -14.46 -18.15 -5.49
N TRP A 26 -14.75 -19.24 -4.79
CA TRP A 26 -13.79 -19.88 -3.89
C TRP A 26 -12.78 -20.76 -4.64
N GLY A 27 -13.04 -21.11 -5.91
CA GLY A 27 -12.27 -22.07 -6.69
C GLY A 27 -12.35 -23.48 -6.11
N VAL A 28 -13.56 -23.92 -5.71
CA VAL A 28 -13.84 -25.26 -5.14
C VAL A 28 -15.11 -25.87 -5.74
N LYS A 29 -15.37 -27.16 -5.44
CA LYS A 29 -16.61 -27.83 -5.85
C LYS A 29 -17.83 -27.33 -5.03
N PRO A 30 -19.04 -27.24 -5.59
CA PRO A 30 -20.26 -26.84 -4.86
C PRO A 30 -20.58 -27.70 -3.62
N SER A 31 -20.14 -28.97 -3.63
CA SER A 31 -20.27 -29.88 -2.48
C SER A 31 -19.46 -29.40 -1.26
N THR A 32 -18.30 -28.76 -1.47
CA THR A 32 -17.49 -28.15 -0.40
C THR A 32 -18.23 -27.01 0.28
N VAL A 33 -18.82 -26.11 -0.52
CA VAL A 33 -19.66 -25.00 -0.02
C VAL A 33 -20.79 -25.55 0.85
N THR A 34 -21.48 -26.59 0.35
CA THR A 34 -22.59 -27.21 1.09
C THR A 34 -22.15 -27.82 2.42
N LYS A 35 -21.00 -28.51 2.46
CA LYS A 35 -20.45 -29.09 3.70
C LYS A 35 -20.12 -28.02 4.73
N ILE A 36 -19.54 -26.89 4.30
CA ILE A 36 -19.19 -25.77 5.18
C ILE A 36 -20.44 -25.14 5.80
N PHE A 37 -21.44 -24.79 5.00
CA PHE A 37 -22.67 -24.16 5.52
C PHE A 37 -23.52 -25.11 6.38
N LYS A 38 -23.40 -26.43 6.17
CA LYS A 38 -23.99 -27.45 7.06
C LYS A 38 -23.21 -27.63 8.38
N GLY A 39 -22.04 -27.02 8.54
CA GLY A 39 -21.19 -27.17 9.72
C GLY A 39 -20.39 -28.48 9.76
N ASN A 40 -20.35 -29.23 8.65
CA ASN A 40 -19.58 -30.48 8.56
C ASN A 40 -18.08 -30.24 8.38
N THR A 41 -17.68 -29.02 8.05
CA THR A 41 -16.29 -28.61 7.81
C THR A 41 -16.16 -27.14 8.17
N ASP A 42 -15.05 -26.77 8.80
CA ASP A 42 -14.79 -25.37 9.13
C ASP A 42 -14.58 -24.53 7.88
N MET A 43 -15.08 -23.31 7.90
CA MET A 43 -14.78 -22.31 6.87
C MET A 43 -13.40 -21.70 7.16
N SER A 44 -12.51 -21.71 6.16
CA SER A 44 -11.27 -20.93 6.24
C SER A 44 -11.58 -19.43 6.25
N PHE A 45 -10.67 -18.63 6.79
CA PHE A 45 -10.88 -17.19 6.80
C PHE A 45 -10.80 -16.61 5.38
N GLY A 46 -9.98 -17.21 4.51
CA GLY A 46 -9.94 -16.84 3.10
C GLY A 46 -11.29 -17.00 2.39
N PHE A 47 -12.01 -18.10 2.62
CA PHE A 47 -13.36 -18.26 2.09
C PHE A 47 -14.34 -17.26 2.69
N LEU A 48 -14.24 -16.97 3.99
CA LEU A 48 -15.06 -15.96 4.64
C LEU A 48 -14.86 -14.58 4.02
N SER A 49 -13.61 -14.15 3.87
CA SER A 49 -13.26 -12.85 3.29
C SER A 49 -13.80 -12.71 1.87
N LYS A 50 -13.54 -13.71 1.00
CA LYS A 50 -14.10 -13.77 -0.36
C LYS A 50 -15.62 -13.70 -0.37
N THR A 51 -16.29 -14.41 0.55
CA THR A 51 -17.76 -14.39 0.66
C THR A 51 -18.29 -12.99 1.00
N ILE A 52 -17.65 -12.32 1.96
CA ILE A 52 -18.06 -10.99 2.43
C ILE A 52 -17.84 -9.93 1.36
N ILE A 53 -16.76 -10.05 0.59
CA ILE A 53 -16.50 -9.19 -0.58
C ILE A 53 -17.57 -9.41 -1.65
N LEU A 54 -17.88 -10.67 -1.97
CA LEU A 54 -18.89 -11.01 -2.96
C LEU A 54 -20.30 -10.51 -2.57
N LEU A 55 -20.63 -10.53 -1.27
CA LEU A 55 -21.87 -9.95 -0.75
C LEU A 55 -21.98 -8.45 -1.02
N ASN A 56 -20.85 -7.78 -1.23
CA ASN A 56 -20.73 -6.37 -1.55
C ASN A 56 -21.56 -5.44 -0.65
N LYS A 57 -21.62 -5.78 0.65
CA LYS A 57 -22.28 -4.95 1.66
C LYS A 57 -21.32 -3.85 2.12
N GLY A 58 -21.86 -2.72 2.56
CA GLY A 58 -21.05 -1.60 3.07
C GLY A 58 -20.11 -2.01 4.22
N ILE A 59 -19.03 -1.25 4.40
CA ILE A 59 -17.88 -1.58 5.27
C ILE A 59 -18.34 -2.00 6.69
N GLN A 60 -19.26 -1.27 7.30
CA GLN A 60 -19.75 -1.56 8.65
C GLN A 60 -20.40 -2.96 8.76
N VAL A 61 -21.20 -3.35 7.77
CA VAL A 61 -21.88 -4.66 7.76
C VAL A 61 -20.84 -5.76 7.65
N GLN A 62 -19.82 -5.57 6.82
CA GLN A 62 -18.73 -6.53 6.68
C GLN A 62 -17.93 -6.70 7.96
N GLU A 63 -17.57 -5.59 8.61
CA GLU A 63 -16.86 -5.62 9.88
C GLU A 63 -17.66 -6.37 10.94
N ASN A 64 -18.97 -6.12 11.02
CA ASN A 64 -19.85 -6.85 11.94
C ASN A 64 -19.88 -8.35 11.62
N LEU A 65 -20.04 -8.75 10.35
CA LEU A 65 -20.04 -10.16 9.95
C LEU A 65 -18.71 -10.86 10.27
N LEU A 66 -17.57 -10.21 10.05
CA LEU A 66 -16.25 -10.73 10.41
C LEU A 66 -16.09 -10.88 11.92
N THR A 67 -16.48 -9.84 12.66
CA THR A 67 -16.43 -9.79 14.13
C THR A 67 -17.26 -10.92 14.74
N ASP A 68 -18.52 -11.01 14.32
CA ASP A 68 -19.45 -12.05 14.75
C ASP A 68 -18.91 -13.44 14.43
N TYR A 69 -18.37 -13.64 13.22
CA TYR A 69 -17.79 -14.92 12.85
C TYR A 69 -16.63 -15.29 13.78
N ILE A 70 -15.65 -14.40 13.98
CA ILE A 70 -14.48 -14.68 14.83
C ILE A 70 -14.91 -15.01 16.27
N HIS A 71 -15.81 -14.21 16.85
CA HIS A 71 -16.22 -14.39 18.24
C HIS A 71 -17.13 -15.61 18.45
N ILE A 72 -18.07 -15.89 17.52
CA ILE A 72 -19.08 -16.95 17.67
C ILE A 72 -18.55 -18.32 17.25
N THR A 73 -17.62 -18.37 16.29
CA THR A 73 -17.14 -19.65 15.74
C THR A 73 -15.89 -20.15 16.43
N LYS A 74 -15.10 -19.28 17.06
CA LYS A 74 -13.78 -19.59 17.63
C LYS A 74 -12.93 -20.37 16.61
N PRO A 75 -12.51 -19.70 15.51
CA PRO A 75 -11.85 -20.37 14.40
C PRO A 75 -10.61 -21.16 14.83
N LYS A 76 -10.25 -22.17 14.03
CA LYS A 76 -8.98 -22.88 14.17
C LYS A 76 -7.78 -21.92 14.13
N SER A 77 -6.69 -22.30 14.77
CA SER A 77 -5.45 -21.51 14.84
C SER A 77 -4.94 -21.05 13.47
N GLU A 78 -5.02 -21.90 12.45
CA GLU A 78 -4.64 -21.55 11.08
C GLU A 78 -5.53 -20.46 10.47
N ASN A 79 -6.84 -20.50 10.71
CA ASN A 79 -7.76 -19.47 10.22
C ASN A 79 -7.50 -18.10 10.87
N LEU A 80 -6.99 -18.08 12.10
CA LEU A 80 -6.59 -16.83 12.75
C LEU A 80 -5.31 -16.24 12.14
N ARG A 81 -4.41 -17.08 11.60
CA ARG A 81 -3.26 -16.64 10.82
C ARG A 81 -3.67 -16.02 9.49
N GLU A 82 -4.60 -16.67 8.78
CA GLU A 82 -5.23 -16.08 7.58
C GLU A 82 -5.93 -14.75 7.90
N ALA A 83 -6.63 -14.68 9.04
CA ALA A 83 -7.32 -13.47 9.47
C ALA A 83 -6.36 -12.30 9.72
N MET A 84 -5.22 -12.55 10.38
CA MET A 84 -4.22 -11.50 10.59
C MET A 84 -3.71 -10.93 9.27
N GLU A 85 -3.44 -11.78 8.27
CA GLU A 85 -3.01 -11.31 6.95
C GLU A 85 -4.10 -10.49 6.25
N ASP A 86 -5.31 -11.05 6.17
CA ASP A 86 -6.44 -10.42 5.47
C ASP A 86 -6.77 -9.04 6.04
N LEU A 87 -6.91 -8.96 7.37
CA LEU A 87 -7.28 -7.74 8.06
C LEU A 87 -6.18 -6.68 7.93
N ALA A 88 -4.91 -7.09 7.96
CA ALA A 88 -3.78 -6.18 7.71
C ALA A 88 -3.76 -5.65 6.28
N LEU A 89 -4.01 -6.52 5.29
CA LEU A 89 -4.05 -6.16 3.87
C LEU A 89 -5.21 -5.20 3.54
N ARG A 90 -6.34 -5.36 4.23
CA ARG A 90 -7.60 -4.61 4.04
C ARG A 90 -7.77 -3.42 4.98
N GLY A 91 -6.78 -3.15 5.85
CA GLY A 91 -6.83 -2.03 6.78
C GLY A 91 -7.89 -2.15 7.89
N LYS A 92 -8.38 -3.36 8.20
CA LYS A 92 -9.36 -3.62 9.28
C LYS A 92 -8.65 -3.71 10.64
N PHE A 93 -7.95 -2.63 11.00
CA PHE A 93 -6.99 -2.62 12.12
C PHE A 93 -7.62 -2.83 13.50
N ASN A 94 -8.86 -2.39 13.71
CA ASN A 94 -9.59 -2.61 14.95
C ASN A 94 -9.82 -4.11 15.23
N LEU A 95 -10.10 -4.90 14.20
CA LEU A 95 -10.22 -6.35 14.34
C LEU A 95 -8.87 -7.03 14.41
N LEU A 96 -7.91 -6.54 13.63
CA LEU A 96 -6.55 -7.08 13.62
C LEU A 96 -5.92 -7.05 15.02
N ILE A 97 -6.02 -5.92 15.73
CA ILE A 97 -5.38 -5.78 17.05
C ILE A 97 -5.99 -6.73 18.10
N ASN A 98 -7.28 -7.02 18.00
CA ASN A 98 -7.95 -7.99 18.88
C ASN A 98 -7.38 -9.40 18.68
N ILE A 99 -7.18 -9.83 17.44
CA ILE A 99 -6.59 -11.14 17.12
C ILE A 99 -5.11 -11.18 17.52
N ILE A 100 -4.35 -10.12 17.26
CA ILE A 100 -2.94 -10.03 17.68
C ILE A 100 -2.82 -10.22 19.19
N ASN A 101 -3.65 -9.53 19.96
CA ASN A 101 -3.60 -9.60 21.42
C ASN A 101 -3.94 -11.00 21.93
N SER A 102 -4.97 -11.65 21.37
CA SER A 102 -5.31 -13.03 21.74
C SER A 102 -4.20 -14.02 21.37
N GLU A 103 -3.69 -13.93 20.14
CA GLU A 103 -2.72 -14.90 19.63
C GLU A 103 -1.31 -14.71 20.17
N SER A 104 -0.99 -13.52 20.71
CA SER A 104 0.27 -13.29 21.42
C SER A 104 0.45 -14.21 22.65
N GLN A 105 -0.66 -14.67 23.24
CA GLN A 105 -0.69 -15.60 24.37
C GLN A 105 -1.10 -17.02 23.95
N SER A 106 -1.13 -17.31 22.63
CA SER A 106 -1.55 -18.61 22.11
C SER A 106 -0.60 -19.71 22.57
N LYS A 107 -1.13 -20.92 22.78
CA LYS A 107 -0.29 -22.11 23.02
C LYS A 107 0.44 -22.55 21.75
N VAL A 108 -0.07 -22.18 20.58
CA VAL A 108 0.51 -22.49 19.25
C VAL A 108 1.62 -21.50 18.94
N ALA A 109 2.84 -22.00 18.72
CA ALA A 109 4.03 -21.17 18.56
C ALA A 109 3.97 -20.29 17.30
N GLU A 110 3.49 -20.87 16.20
CA GLU A 110 3.30 -20.22 14.91
C GLU A 110 2.33 -19.03 15.03
N ASN A 111 1.30 -19.15 15.86
CA ASN A 111 0.35 -18.05 16.06
C ASN A 111 0.96 -16.89 16.84
N ARG A 112 1.80 -17.17 17.85
CA ARG A 112 2.57 -16.14 18.55
C ARG A 112 3.54 -15.43 17.60
N GLU A 113 4.22 -16.20 16.75
CA GLU A 113 5.13 -15.67 15.72
C GLU A 113 4.41 -14.73 14.75
N PHE A 114 3.27 -15.15 14.20
CA PHE A 114 2.43 -14.30 13.36
C PHE A 114 2.01 -13.03 14.11
N ALA A 115 1.50 -13.16 15.35
CA ALA A 115 1.06 -12.02 16.14
C ALA A 115 2.17 -10.99 16.36
N ASN A 116 3.43 -11.41 16.53
CA ASN A 116 4.57 -10.50 16.65
C ASN A 116 4.79 -9.69 15.36
N VAL A 117 4.85 -10.36 14.20
CA VAL A 117 5.06 -9.69 12.91
C VAL A 117 3.91 -8.74 12.59
N TYR A 118 2.66 -9.20 12.72
CA TYR A 118 1.49 -8.37 12.46
C TYR A 118 1.35 -7.21 13.44
N ARG A 119 1.87 -7.32 14.68
CA ARG A 119 1.96 -6.18 15.59
C ARG A 119 2.89 -5.10 15.07
N ILE A 120 4.03 -5.45 14.47
CA ILE A 120 4.94 -4.47 13.85
C ILE A 120 4.22 -3.75 12.70
N ILE A 121 3.48 -4.50 11.86
CA ILE A 121 2.65 -3.94 10.77
C ILE A 121 1.58 -2.98 11.32
N TYR A 122 0.83 -3.39 12.33
CA TYR A 122 -0.20 -2.58 12.97
C TYR A 122 0.37 -1.24 13.48
N ARG A 123 1.47 -1.28 14.25
CA ARG A 123 2.13 -0.09 14.82
C ARG A 123 2.54 0.91 13.74
N ARG A 124 3.04 0.43 12.60
CA ARG A 124 3.38 1.27 11.44
C ARG A 124 2.16 1.98 10.88
N TYR A 125 1.06 1.26 10.72
CA TYR A 125 -0.17 1.81 10.15
C TYR A 125 -0.85 2.83 11.06
N ILE A 126 -0.93 2.59 12.37
CA ILE A 126 -1.49 3.59 13.30
C ILE A 126 -0.58 4.82 13.49
N GLY A 127 0.66 4.74 13.01
CA GLY A 127 1.63 5.84 13.05
C GLY A 127 2.45 5.91 14.33
N GLU A 128 2.47 4.83 15.11
CA GLU A 128 3.28 4.72 16.32
C GLU A 128 4.78 4.64 15.99
N ILE A 129 5.14 4.05 14.85
CA ILE A 129 6.53 3.92 14.40
C ILE A 129 6.77 4.51 13.00
N ASP A 130 7.91 5.18 12.85
CA ASP A 130 8.38 5.72 11.57
C ASP A 130 9.00 4.63 10.66
N ALA A 131 9.51 5.03 9.49
CA ALA A 131 10.04 4.08 8.51
C ALA A 131 11.33 3.39 9.00
N THR A 132 12.19 4.12 9.70
CA THR A 132 13.46 3.64 10.25
C THR A 132 13.20 2.66 11.40
N GLN A 133 12.29 3.02 12.30
CA GLN A 133 11.86 2.16 13.41
C GLN A 133 11.18 0.90 12.89
N TYR A 134 10.37 1.00 11.83
CA TYR A 134 9.72 -0.14 11.19
C TYR A 134 10.74 -1.12 10.60
N HIS A 135 11.72 -0.61 9.83
CA HIS A 135 12.80 -1.43 9.28
C HIS A 135 13.62 -2.12 10.38
N LYS A 136 13.97 -1.39 11.44
CA LYS A 136 14.70 -1.95 12.59
C LYS A 136 13.91 -3.04 13.30
N ALA A 137 12.62 -2.83 13.53
CA ALA A 137 11.76 -3.82 14.19
C ALA A 137 11.65 -5.10 13.36
N LEU A 138 11.42 -4.99 12.05
CA LEU A 138 11.38 -6.15 11.14
C LEU A 138 12.73 -6.90 11.11
N SER A 139 13.85 -6.17 11.06
CA SER A 139 15.19 -6.77 11.02
C SER A 139 15.58 -7.47 12.33
N LEU A 140 14.98 -7.09 13.45
CA LEU A 140 15.16 -7.78 14.72
C LEU A 140 14.28 -9.04 14.77
N GLU A 141 13.01 -8.90 14.41
CA GLU A 141 12.05 -10.02 14.41
C GLU A 141 12.47 -11.12 13.42
N SER A 142 13.08 -10.76 12.28
CA SER A 142 13.57 -11.72 11.27
C SER A 142 14.54 -12.76 11.84
N LYS A 143 15.21 -12.46 12.96
CA LYS A 143 16.17 -13.37 13.60
C LYS A 143 15.50 -14.46 14.43
N SER A 144 14.23 -14.28 14.80
CA SER A 144 13.47 -15.22 15.64
C SER A 144 12.42 -16.02 14.88
N ILE A 145 12.18 -15.71 13.60
CA ILE A 145 11.21 -16.39 12.75
C ILE A 145 11.61 -17.83 12.45
N LYS A 146 10.62 -18.72 12.46
CA LYS A 146 10.76 -20.13 12.09
C LYS A 146 9.82 -20.57 10.99
N THR A 147 8.67 -19.90 10.81
CA THR A 147 7.72 -20.27 9.75
C THR A 147 8.15 -19.69 8.40
N SER A 148 7.96 -20.49 7.35
CA SER A 148 8.25 -20.07 5.97
C SER A 148 7.44 -18.85 5.56
N GLU A 149 6.20 -18.76 6.05
CA GLU A 149 5.27 -17.67 5.78
C GLU A 149 5.80 -16.35 6.35
N MET A 150 6.19 -16.32 7.62
CA MET A 150 6.73 -15.09 8.22
C MET A 150 8.11 -14.73 7.68
N GLU A 151 8.93 -15.71 7.28
CA GLU A 151 10.19 -15.44 6.59
C GLU A 151 9.92 -14.67 5.31
N VAL A 152 9.06 -15.21 4.44
CA VAL A 152 8.68 -14.57 3.18
C VAL A 152 8.06 -13.19 3.40
N LEU A 153 7.13 -13.06 4.35
CA LEU A 153 6.47 -11.77 4.62
C LEU A 153 7.47 -10.72 5.08
N ILE A 154 8.33 -11.04 6.06
CA ILE A 154 9.33 -10.09 6.54
C ILE A 154 10.27 -9.67 5.42
N GLU A 155 10.70 -10.60 4.57
CA GLU A 155 11.56 -10.29 3.44
C GLU A 155 10.90 -9.31 2.45
N ILE A 156 9.62 -9.51 2.12
CA ILE A 156 8.82 -8.57 1.31
C ILE A 156 8.79 -7.19 1.98
N LEU A 157 8.46 -7.14 3.27
CA LEU A 157 8.31 -5.89 4.02
C LEU A 157 9.64 -5.16 4.21
N LEU A 158 10.75 -5.88 4.38
CA LEU A 158 12.10 -5.32 4.44
C LEU A 158 12.48 -4.71 3.10
N CYS A 159 12.21 -5.38 1.98
CA CYS A 159 12.45 -4.81 0.65
C CYS A 159 11.64 -3.50 0.46
N GLN A 160 10.38 -3.50 0.88
CA GLN A 160 9.52 -2.31 0.87
C GLN A 160 9.97 -1.23 1.87
N ALA A 161 10.64 -1.57 2.96
CA ALA A 161 11.18 -0.57 3.90
C ALA A 161 12.54 -0.01 3.41
N GLN A 162 13.29 -0.77 2.63
CA GLN A 162 14.64 -0.45 2.17
C GLN A 162 14.69 0.34 0.86
N TYR A 163 13.58 0.60 0.15
CA TYR A 163 13.64 1.33 -1.12
C TYR A 163 14.26 2.74 -1.01
N GLN A 164 14.26 3.33 0.19
CA GLN A 164 14.88 4.64 0.45
C GLN A 164 16.43 4.58 0.54
N SER A 165 17.02 3.39 0.48
CA SER A 165 18.48 3.18 0.60
C SER A 165 19.26 3.36 -0.71
N GLY A 166 18.57 3.54 -1.84
CA GLY A 166 19.20 3.79 -3.15
C GLY A 166 19.77 2.57 -3.89
N ASN A 167 19.76 1.37 -3.30
CA ASN A 167 20.26 0.13 -3.92
C ASN A 167 19.14 -0.71 -4.56
N PHE A 168 18.54 -0.20 -5.64
CA PHE A 168 17.37 -0.82 -6.29
C PHE A 168 17.66 -2.16 -6.96
N THR A 169 18.83 -2.33 -7.57
CA THR A 169 19.20 -3.56 -8.27
C THR A 169 19.19 -4.75 -7.30
N SER A 170 19.86 -4.60 -6.15
CA SER A 170 19.91 -5.65 -5.13
C SER A 170 18.52 -5.94 -4.53
N LEU A 171 17.69 -4.91 -4.35
CA LEU A 171 16.31 -5.10 -3.87
C LEU A 171 15.45 -5.86 -4.87
N ASN A 172 15.56 -5.55 -6.17
CA ASN A 172 14.80 -6.23 -7.21
C ASN A 172 15.26 -7.68 -7.38
N GLU A 173 16.56 -7.98 -7.31
CA GLU A 173 17.07 -9.36 -7.33
C GLU A 173 16.56 -10.16 -6.12
N ARG A 174 16.59 -9.56 -4.92
CA ARG A 174 16.05 -10.18 -3.71
C ARG A 174 14.56 -10.45 -3.84
N LEU A 175 13.77 -9.48 -4.33
CA LEU A 175 12.34 -9.67 -4.60
C LEU A 175 12.12 -10.82 -5.60
N LYS A 176 12.80 -10.83 -6.74
CA LYS A 176 12.66 -11.91 -7.75
C LYS A 176 12.90 -13.30 -7.17
N SER A 177 13.83 -13.44 -6.21
CA SER A 177 14.07 -14.71 -5.54
C SER A 177 12.92 -15.17 -4.61
N LEU A 178 12.08 -14.24 -4.12
CA LEU A 178 10.97 -14.54 -3.21
C LEU A 178 9.79 -15.20 -3.91
N GLU A 179 9.62 -15.02 -5.22
CA GLU A 179 8.49 -15.61 -5.95
C GLU A 179 8.46 -17.14 -5.83
N MET A 180 9.63 -17.78 -5.95
CA MET A 180 9.77 -19.22 -5.76
C MET A 180 9.38 -19.64 -4.33
N LYS A 181 9.82 -18.89 -3.31
CA LYS A 181 9.47 -19.16 -1.91
C LYS A 181 7.98 -18.95 -1.61
N ILE A 182 7.34 -17.96 -2.24
CA ILE A 182 5.90 -17.74 -2.12
C ILE A 182 5.14 -18.97 -2.65
N ASN A 183 5.58 -19.52 -3.78
CA ASN A 183 4.94 -20.67 -4.40
C ASN A 183 5.01 -21.96 -3.55
N THR A 184 5.97 -22.07 -2.60
CA THR A 184 6.09 -23.23 -1.71
C THR A 184 5.27 -23.14 -0.42
N ILE A 185 4.68 -21.97 -0.11
CA ILE A 185 3.80 -21.81 1.07
C ILE A 185 2.62 -22.75 0.94
N SER A 186 2.33 -23.55 1.97
CA SER A 186 1.26 -24.55 1.94
C SER A 186 -0.14 -23.93 1.98
N ASN A 187 -0.35 -22.98 2.90
CA ASN A 187 -1.63 -22.29 3.06
C ASN A 187 -1.94 -21.46 1.80
N ARG A 188 -2.96 -21.90 1.05
CA ARG A 188 -3.33 -21.30 -0.23
C ARG A 188 -3.70 -19.82 -0.10
N TYR A 189 -4.42 -19.44 0.95
CA TYR A 189 -4.90 -18.07 1.09
C TYR A 189 -3.77 -17.10 1.42
N ILE A 190 -2.91 -17.45 2.38
CA ILE A 190 -1.70 -16.67 2.70
C ILE A 190 -0.82 -16.53 1.46
N ARG A 191 -0.63 -17.62 0.70
CA ARG A 191 0.11 -17.59 -0.57
C ARG A 191 -0.49 -16.61 -1.58
N GLU A 192 -1.82 -16.62 -1.76
CA GLU A 192 -2.53 -15.66 -2.62
C GLU A 192 -2.28 -14.21 -2.15
N CYS A 193 -2.42 -13.93 -0.85
CA CYS A 193 -2.16 -12.59 -0.30
C CYS A 193 -0.70 -12.13 -0.47
N TYR A 194 0.27 -13.03 -0.28
CA TYR A 194 1.68 -12.69 -0.43
C TYR A 194 2.08 -12.43 -1.88
N LYS A 195 1.43 -13.07 -2.86
CA LYS A 195 1.59 -12.70 -4.27
C LYS A 195 1.16 -11.25 -4.52
N LEU A 196 0.06 -10.80 -3.92
CA LEU A 196 -0.39 -9.41 -4.02
C LEU A 196 0.63 -8.44 -3.40
N ARG A 197 1.15 -8.75 -2.20
CA ARG A 197 2.20 -7.94 -1.53
C ARG A 197 3.50 -7.92 -2.31
N TYR A 198 3.87 -9.03 -2.93
CA TYR A 198 5.06 -9.15 -3.77
C TYR A 198 4.96 -8.27 -5.02
N LYS A 199 3.85 -8.35 -5.75
CA LYS A 199 3.58 -7.47 -6.90
C LYS A 199 3.57 -6.00 -6.48
N GLU A 200 2.94 -5.69 -5.35
CA GLU A 200 2.97 -4.33 -4.78
C GLU A 200 4.40 -3.88 -4.51
N ALA A 201 5.23 -4.73 -3.90
CA ALA A 201 6.63 -4.42 -3.62
C ALA A 201 7.41 -4.13 -4.91
N ILE A 202 7.27 -4.97 -5.95
CA ILE A 202 7.92 -4.74 -7.25
C ILE A 202 7.45 -3.43 -7.87
N ALA A 203 6.15 -3.16 -7.91
CA ALA A 203 5.62 -1.93 -8.49
C ALA A 203 6.22 -0.68 -7.82
N VAL A 204 6.35 -0.71 -6.49
CA VAL A 204 6.93 0.38 -5.70
C VAL A 204 8.43 0.52 -5.94
N THR A 205 9.20 -0.57 -5.83
CA THR A 205 10.67 -0.53 -5.98
C THR A 205 11.09 -0.20 -7.39
N SER A 206 10.41 -0.77 -8.40
CA SER A 206 10.66 -0.49 -9.81
C SER A 206 10.41 0.97 -10.14
N LEU A 207 9.27 1.55 -9.72
CA LEU A 207 9.01 2.97 -9.99
C LEU A 207 10.08 3.83 -9.33
N GLN A 208 10.35 3.59 -8.04
CA GLN A 208 11.33 4.35 -7.29
C GLN A 208 12.73 4.32 -7.94
N GLY A 209 13.13 3.15 -8.47
CA GLY A 209 14.38 2.93 -9.19
C GLY A 209 14.42 3.49 -10.62
N GLY A 210 13.30 4.01 -11.14
CA GLY A 210 13.20 4.57 -12.50
C GLY A 210 12.76 3.56 -13.56
N GLU A 211 12.45 2.32 -13.19
CA GLU A 211 11.94 1.25 -14.06
C GLU A 211 10.43 1.44 -14.31
N VAL A 212 10.09 2.52 -15.01
CA VAL A 212 8.70 2.99 -15.21
C VAL A 212 7.82 1.96 -15.94
N ILE A 213 8.37 1.26 -16.93
CA ILE A 213 7.63 0.28 -17.73
C ILE A 213 7.23 -0.91 -16.85
N GLU A 214 8.18 -1.45 -16.09
CA GLU A 214 7.96 -2.57 -15.17
C GLU A 214 6.94 -2.19 -14.09
N ALA A 215 7.10 -1.02 -13.49
CA ALA A 215 6.16 -0.55 -12.48
C ALA A 215 4.71 -0.47 -13.00
N ARG A 216 4.52 0.01 -14.25
CA ARG A 216 3.20 0.07 -14.89
C ARG A 216 2.65 -1.31 -15.20
N HIS A 217 3.49 -2.22 -15.70
CA HIS A 217 3.09 -3.57 -16.04
C HIS A 217 2.58 -4.32 -14.80
N VAL A 218 3.41 -4.38 -13.76
CA VAL A 218 3.08 -5.09 -12.52
C VAL A 218 1.92 -4.44 -11.78
N SER A 219 1.80 -3.10 -11.81
CA SER A 219 0.64 -2.43 -11.22
C SER A 219 -0.68 -2.79 -11.92
N LYS A 220 -0.68 -2.95 -13.26
CA LYS A 220 -1.87 -3.40 -13.99
C LYS A 220 -2.21 -4.84 -13.68
N GLU A 221 -1.21 -5.73 -13.69
CA GLU A 221 -1.40 -7.13 -13.34
C GLU A 221 -1.96 -7.29 -11.91
N LEU A 222 -1.50 -6.46 -10.97
CA LEU A 222 -2.03 -6.43 -9.60
C LEU A 222 -3.49 -5.92 -9.54
N LEU A 223 -3.88 -4.98 -10.40
CA LEU A 223 -5.27 -4.52 -10.49
C LEU A 223 -6.17 -5.58 -11.13
N ASP A 224 -5.69 -6.31 -12.13
CA ASP A 224 -6.41 -7.42 -12.77
C ASP A 224 -6.66 -8.55 -11.76
N ASP A 225 -5.66 -8.91 -10.95
CA ASP A 225 -5.80 -9.86 -9.83
C ASP A 225 -6.82 -9.43 -8.78
N LEU A 226 -7.11 -8.13 -8.69
CA LEU A 226 -8.00 -7.49 -7.70
C LEU A 226 -9.28 -6.93 -8.35
N GLU A 227 -9.57 -7.27 -9.60
CA GLU A 227 -10.77 -6.81 -10.32
C GLU A 227 -12.04 -7.25 -9.57
N TRP A 228 -12.02 -8.45 -9.01
CA TRP A 228 -13.12 -9.01 -8.23
C TRP A 228 -13.31 -8.34 -6.86
N ASP A 229 -12.30 -7.65 -6.36
CA ASP A 229 -12.27 -7.05 -5.02
C ASP A 229 -12.61 -5.57 -5.10
N ASN A 230 -13.90 -5.24 -4.99
CA ASN A 230 -14.38 -3.86 -5.03
C ASN A 230 -14.07 -3.05 -3.76
N PHE A 231 -13.37 -3.63 -2.79
CA PHE A 231 -13.08 -2.98 -1.52
C PHE A 231 -11.68 -2.40 -1.46
N PHE A 232 -11.49 -1.57 -0.44
CA PHE A 232 -10.18 -1.09 -0.06
C PHE A 232 -9.23 -2.28 0.24
N SER A 233 -8.06 -2.25 -0.39
CA SER A 233 -6.89 -3.02 0.03
C SER A 233 -5.64 -2.20 -0.27
N PHE A 234 -4.61 -2.35 0.56
CA PHE A 234 -3.36 -1.62 0.36
C PHE A 234 -2.70 -1.90 -1.00
N PRO A 235 -2.65 -3.15 -1.50
CA PRO A 235 -2.10 -3.42 -2.82
C PRO A 235 -2.86 -2.68 -3.94
N LYS A 236 -4.20 -2.67 -3.91
CA LYS A 236 -5.02 -1.95 -4.90
C LYS A 236 -4.77 -0.44 -4.91
N VAL A 237 -4.76 0.16 -3.72
CA VAL A 237 -4.46 1.60 -3.55
C VAL A 237 -3.06 1.92 -4.07
N ASN A 238 -2.06 1.10 -3.74
CA ASN A 238 -0.70 1.34 -4.18
C ASN A 238 -0.53 1.11 -5.68
N ALA A 239 -1.20 0.14 -6.29
CA ALA A 239 -1.18 -0.06 -7.74
C ALA A 239 -1.71 1.16 -8.50
N TYR A 240 -2.87 1.69 -8.10
CA TYR A 240 -3.42 2.92 -8.69
C TYR A 240 -2.47 4.11 -8.48
N LEU A 241 -1.93 4.28 -7.27
CA LEU A 241 -1.00 5.36 -6.97
C LEU A 241 0.25 5.28 -7.87
N LYS A 242 0.87 4.10 -7.96
CA LYS A 242 2.10 3.93 -8.75
C LYS A 242 1.83 4.11 -10.24
N LEU A 243 0.67 3.70 -10.75
CA LEU A 243 0.26 4.05 -12.11
C LEU A 243 0.17 5.56 -12.28
N GLY A 244 -0.55 6.27 -11.42
CA GLY A 244 -0.68 7.73 -11.46
C GLY A 244 0.68 8.44 -11.43
N GLU A 245 1.55 8.07 -10.49
CA GLU A 245 2.89 8.62 -10.38
C GLU A 245 3.73 8.35 -11.63
N SER A 246 3.67 7.12 -12.16
CA SER A 246 4.50 6.72 -13.31
C SER A 246 4.30 7.57 -14.56
N TYR A 247 3.13 8.19 -14.72
CA TYR A 247 2.79 9.02 -15.89
C TYR A 247 3.13 10.51 -15.68
N ILE A 248 3.54 10.95 -14.48
CA ILE A 248 3.76 12.37 -14.16
C ILE A 248 4.71 13.06 -15.13
N PHE A 249 5.86 12.44 -15.45
CA PHE A 249 6.86 13.04 -16.36
C PHE A 249 6.68 12.59 -17.81
N SER A 250 5.62 11.85 -18.15
CA SER A 250 5.40 11.37 -19.52
C SER A 250 4.69 12.44 -20.36
N ALA A 251 5.18 12.66 -21.58
CA ALA A 251 4.56 13.59 -22.52
C ALA A 251 3.13 13.14 -22.87
N ASN A 252 2.19 14.08 -22.89
CA ASN A 252 0.77 13.86 -23.25
C ASN A 252 -0.01 12.85 -22.39
N GLU A 253 0.47 12.52 -21.18
CA GLU A 253 -0.15 11.51 -20.30
C GLU A 253 -0.77 12.11 -19.02
N TYR A 254 -0.95 13.44 -18.97
CA TYR A 254 -1.52 14.13 -17.81
C TYR A 254 -2.88 13.55 -17.38
N GLU A 255 -3.82 13.37 -18.31
CA GLU A 255 -5.17 12.88 -18.00
C GLU A 255 -5.12 11.48 -17.39
N ARG A 256 -4.18 10.65 -17.85
CA ARG A 256 -3.98 9.30 -17.33
C ARG A 256 -3.37 9.32 -15.94
N ALA A 257 -2.37 10.16 -15.71
CA ALA A 257 -1.79 10.37 -14.38
C ALA A 257 -2.88 10.83 -13.39
N LYS A 258 -3.65 11.85 -13.78
CA LYS A 258 -4.75 12.42 -12.99
C LYS A 258 -5.81 11.37 -12.67
N TYR A 259 -6.30 10.66 -13.68
CA TYR A 259 -7.29 9.59 -13.52
C TYR A 259 -6.88 8.60 -12.43
N TYR A 260 -5.65 8.07 -12.49
CA TYR A 260 -5.20 7.09 -11.52
C TYR A 260 -5.00 7.65 -10.11
N LEU A 261 -4.53 8.89 -9.98
CA LEU A 261 -4.42 9.56 -8.67
C LEU A 261 -5.80 9.83 -8.06
N GLU A 262 -6.77 10.26 -8.85
CA GLU A 262 -8.16 10.47 -8.40
C GLU A 262 -8.83 9.13 -8.04
N LYS A 263 -8.62 8.08 -8.85
CA LYS A 263 -9.04 6.73 -8.52
C LYS A 263 -8.41 6.21 -7.24
N THR A 264 -7.16 6.57 -6.96
CA THR A 264 -6.52 6.24 -5.68
C THR A 264 -7.28 6.87 -4.51
N LEU A 265 -7.68 8.14 -4.62
CA LEU A 265 -8.46 8.82 -3.58
C LEU A 265 -9.86 8.22 -3.42
N GLU A 266 -10.52 7.87 -4.52
CA GLU A 266 -11.81 7.19 -4.53
C GLU A 266 -11.76 5.85 -3.78
N VAL A 267 -10.74 5.02 -4.05
CA VAL A 267 -10.56 3.72 -3.37
C VAL A 267 -10.21 3.89 -1.89
N ILE A 268 -9.44 4.92 -1.52
CA ILE A 268 -9.12 5.23 -0.11
C ILE A 268 -10.38 5.60 0.67
N GLY A 269 -11.27 6.40 0.07
CA GLY A 269 -12.50 6.90 0.69
C GLY A 269 -12.25 7.69 1.98
N ASP A 270 -13.25 7.76 2.85
CA ASP A 270 -13.24 8.57 4.09
C ASP A 270 -12.73 7.79 5.33
N SER A 271 -11.83 6.81 5.13
CA SER A 271 -11.32 5.98 6.22
C SER A 271 -10.55 6.79 7.27
N LYS A 272 -10.84 6.54 8.56
CA LYS A 272 -10.38 7.37 9.69
C LYS A 272 -9.08 6.92 10.36
N THR A 273 -8.38 5.89 9.87
CA THR A 273 -7.11 5.47 10.49
C THR A 273 -5.97 6.40 10.07
N ASN A 274 -5.14 6.83 11.04
CA ASN A 274 -4.01 7.75 10.81
C ASN A 274 -3.08 7.35 9.64
N GLY A 275 -2.81 6.07 9.42
CA GLY A 275 -2.00 5.59 8.29
C GLY A 275 -2.66 5.80 6.93
N ILE A 276 -3.97 5.56 6.86
CA ILE A 276 -4.75 5.74 5.64
C ILE A 276 -4.89 7.24 5.34
N GLU A 277 -5.14 8.05 6.35
CA GLU A 277 -5.20 9.50 6.21
C GLU A 277 -3.86 10.11 5.77
N ARG A 278 -2.73 9.64 6.32
CA ARG A 278 -1.39 10.02 5.84
C ARG A 278 -1.20 9.66 4.37
N LYS A 279 -1.67 8.48 3.95
CA LYS A 279 -1.60 8.05 2.55
C LYS A 279 -2.50 8.92 1.66
N ARG A 280 -3.73 9.24 2.09
CA ARG A 280 -4.64 10.16 1.38
C ARG A 280 -3.99 11.52 1.13
N LYS A 281 -3.40 12.12 2.17
CA LYS A 281 -2.67 13.40 2.06
C LYS A 281 -1.51 13.31 1.07
N MET A 282 -0.73 12.23 1.12
CA MET A 282 0.36 12.01 0.18
C MET A 282 -0.15 11.98 -1.28
N VAL A 283 -1.25 11.29 -1.55
CA VAL A 283 -1.87 11.25 -2.89
C VAL A 283 -2.35 12.64 -3.32
N GLN A 284 -2.96 13.41 -2.42
CA GLN A 284 -3.36 14.80 -2.69
C GLN A 284 -2.16 15.70 -3.00
N HIS A 285 -1.03 15.51 -2.30
CA HIS A 285 0.22 16.23 -2.59
C HIS A 285 0.74 15.88 -3.99
N THR A 286 0.75 14.59 -4.34
CA THR A 286 1.15 14.13 -5.69
C THR A 286 0.23 14.68 -6.78
N LEU A 287 -1.08 14.74 -6.55
CA LEU A 287 -2.04 15.33 -7.48
C LEU A 287 -1.81 16.85 -7.63
N SER A 288 -1.52 17.54 -6.53
CA SER A 288 -1.13 18.96 -6.55
C SER A 288 0.14 19.16 -7.39
N PHE A 289 1.15 18.32 -7.17
CA PHE A 289 2.39 18.34 -7.94
C PHE A 289 2.13 18.14 -9.44
N LEU A 290 1.31 17.15 -9.82
CA LEU A 290 0.94 16.90 -11.21
C LEU A 290 0.31 18.14 -11.86
N LYS A 291 -0.70 18.74 -11.23
CA LYS A 291 -1.40 19.93 -11.70
C LYS A 291 -0.44 21.10 -11.92
N ILE A 292 0.40 21.38 -10.92
CA ILE A 292 1.37 22.49 -10.98
C ILE A 292 2.44 22.22 -12.04
N HIS A 293 2.98 21.00 -12.10
CA HIS A 293 4.06 20.65 -13.03
C HIS A 293 3.66 20.89 -14.49
N HIS A 294 2.44 20.47 -14.86
CA HIS A 294 1.89 20.57 -16.21
C HIS A 294 1.12 21.86 -16.51
N ASP A 295 1.09 22.80 -15.57
CA ASP A 295 0.33 24.05 -15.68
C ASP A 295 -1.17 23.84 -16.00
N LYS A 296 -1.79 22.81 -15.40
CA LYS A 296 -3.19 22.43 -15.63
C LYS A 296 -4.00 22.45 -14.34
N GLU A 297 -5.23 22.98 -14.41
CA GLU A 297 -6.21 22.98 -13.30
C GLU A 297 -5.64 23.57 -11.99
N ILE A 298 -4.92 24.69 -12.13
CA ILE A 298 -4.17 25.28 -11.04
C ILE A 298 -5.08 26.19 -10.21
N SER A 299 -5.44 25.73 -9.01
CA SER A 299 -6.06 26.55 -7.98
C SER A 299 -5.23 26.49 -6.70
N SER A 300 -5.00 27.62 -6.03
CA SER A 300 -4.29 27.63 -4.74
C SER A 300 -5.06 26.93 -3.62
N LEU A 301 -6.39 26.83 -3.75
CA LEU A 301 -7.24 26.14 -2.79
C LEU A 301 -7.04 24.62 -2.80
N ASP A 302 -6.51 24.08 -3.90
CA ASP A 302 -6.27 22.65 -4.08
C ASP A 302 -4.92 22.22 -3.47
N VAL A 303 -4.05 23.17 -3.08
CA VAL A 303 -2.68 22.88 -2.67
C VAL A 303 -2.60 22.61 -1.17
N VAL A 304 -2.42 21.34 -0.82
CA VAL A 304 -2.49 20.87 0.57
C VAL A 304 -1.17 21.05 1.34
N HIS A 305 -0.03 21.21 0.65
CA HIS A 305 1.30 21.22 1.29
C HIS A 305 2.14 22.43 0.89
N SER A 306 2.91 22.96 1.84
CA SER A 306 3.66 24.21 1.67
C SER A 306 4.76 24.12 0.62
N GLY A 307 5.31 22.92 0.36
CA GLY A 307 6.31 22.71 -0.70
C GLY A 307 5.72 22.91 -2.09
N GLU A 308 4.56 22.33 -2.33
CA GLU A 308 3.77 22.45 -3.55
C GLU A 308 3.25 23.88 -3.70
N LEU A 309 2.90 24.55 -2.58
CA LEU A 309 2.55 25.97 -2.62
C LEU A 309 3.73 26.83 -3.07
N ALA A 310 4.95 26.53 -2.62
CA ALA A 310 6.15 27.20 -3.12
C ALA A 310 6.34 26.93 -4.62
N TYR A 311 6.13 25.70 -5.09
CA TYR A 311 6.22 25.38 -6.51
C TYR A 311 5.18 26.13 -7.36
N LEU A 312 3.95 26.25 -6.86
CA LEU A 312 2.92 27.07 -7.48
C LEU A 312 3.33 28.54 -7.58
N ARG A 313 3.89 29.12 -6.49
CA ARG A 313 4.37 30.51 -6.51
C ARG A 313 5.49 30.71 -7.54
N ILE A 314 6.35 29.72 -7.76
CA ILE A 314 7.38 29.75 -8.81
C ILE A 314 6.72 29.83 -10.19
N LYS A 315 5.72 28.96 -10.48
CA LYS A 315 4.98 28.98 -11.75
C LYS A 315 4.25 30.31 -11.99
N GLN A 316 3.81 30.98 -10.93
CA GLN A 316 3.21 32.32 -10.98
C GLN A 316 4.21 33.48 -11.11
N GLY A 317 5.52 33.20 -11.22
CA GLY A 317 6.58 34.22 -11.26
C GLY A 317 6.91 34.86 -9.90
N LYS A 318 6.26 34.43 -8.81
CA LYS A 318 6.40 34.97 -7.45
C LYS A 318 7.59 34.33 -6.71
N LYS A 319 8.79 34.44 -7.29
CA LYS A 319 10.01 33.76 -6.81
C LYS A 319 10.39 34.12 -5.36
N MET A 320 10.19 35.37 -4.94
CA MET A 320 10.51 35.80 -3.57
C MET A 320 9.58 35.19 -2.52
N GLU A 321 8.28 35.09 -2.83
CA GLU A 321 7.31 34.41 -1.95
C GLU A 321 7.63 32.91 -1.83
N ALA A 322 7.91 32.26 -2.96
CA ALA A 322 8.30 30.85 -2.97
C ALA A 322 9.52 30.57 -2.09
N ARG A 323 10.53 31.45 -2.16
CA ARG A 323 11.75 31.32 -1.39
C ARG A 323 11.50 31.44 0.12
N LYS A 324 10.70 32.42 0.54
CA LYS A 324 10.28 32.54 1.95
C LYS A 324 9.59 31.28 2.46
N LEU A 325 8.70 30.68 1.67
CA LEU A 325 8.03 29.42 2.02
C LEU A 325 9.02 28.26 2.19
N LEU A 326 10.01 28.16 1.30
CA LEU A 326 11.04 27.13 1.37
C LEU A 326 12.00 27.35 2.55
N ASP A 327 12.38 28.59 2.85
CA ASP A 327 13.22 28.90 4.01
C ASP A 327 12.50 28.56 5.32
N GLN A 328 11.21 28.89 5.45
CA GLN A 328 10.38 28.48 6.59
C GLN A 328 10.30 26.95 6.73
N LEU A 329 10.17 26.22 5.62
CA LEU A 329 10.19 24.75 5.63
C LEU A 329 11.55 24.20 6.08
N LYS A 330 12.64 24.82 5.64
CA LYS A 330 14.00 24.44 6.01
C LYS A 330 14.26 24.70 7.50
N GLU A 331 13.81 25.84 8.02
CA GLU A 331 13.90 26.18 9.45
C GLU A 331 13.11 25.19 10.30
N LYS A 332 11.86 24.90 9.91
CA LYS A 332 10.98 23.96 10.62
C LYS A 332 11.52 22.52 10.63
N ASN A 333 12.04 22.05 9.50
CA ASN A 333 12.43 20.65 9.32
C ASN A 333 13.95 20.41 9.49
N GLY A 334 14.73 21.46 9.73
CA GLY A 334 16.20 21.47 9.71
C GLY A 334 16.84 21.34 8.32
N ARG A 335 16.10 20.84 7.31
CA ARG A 335 16.57 20.67 5.94
C ARG A 335 15.42 20.67 4.93
N LEU A 336 15.76 20.95 3.67
CA LEU A 336 14.88 20.72 2.53
C LEU A 336 14.97 19.27 2.06
N THR A 337 13.87 18.76 1.50
CA THR A 337 13.88 17.51 0.72
C THR A 337 14.62 17.69 -0.61
N ASP A 338 14.89 16.58 -1.30
CA ASP A 338 15.51 16.59 -2.63
C ASP A 338 14.71 17.43 -3.63
N ILE A 339 13.39 17.23 -3.71
CA ILE A 339 12.50 17.99 -4.59
C ILE A 339 12.31 19.45 -4.14
N GLN A 340 12.23 19.72 -2.84
CA GLN A 340 12.21 21.11 -2.35
C GLN A 340 13.51 21.86 -2.67
N THR A 341 14.65 21.16 -2.75
CA THR A 341 15.92 21.74 -3.19
C THR A 341 15.87 22.11 -4.68
N ALA A 342 15.22 21.29 -5.53
CA ALA A 342 14.96 21.66 -6.92
C ALA A 342 14.05 22.89 -7.02
N TYR A 343 12.96 22.94 -6.22
CA TYR A 343 12.10 24.12 -6.16
C TYR A 343 12.88 25.38 -5.77
N LEU A 344 13.78 25.29 -4.78
CA LEU A 344 14.64 26.42 -4.42
C LEU A 344 15.51 26.86 -5.61
N GLY A 345 16.09 25.90 -6.34
CA GLY A 345 16.85 26.15 -7.56
C GLY A 345 16.05 26.94 -8.60
N LEU A 346 14.78 26.61 -8.81
CA LEU A 346 13.89 27.32 -9.74
C LEU A 346 13.57 28.77 -9.33
N THR A 347 13.84 29.16 -8.08
CA THR A 347 13.73 30.57 -7.68
C THR A 347 14.92 31.41 -8.12
N TYR A 348 16.02 30.81 -8.56
CA TYR A 348 17.26 31.49 -8.98
C TYR A 348 17.48 31.38 -10.50
N GLU A 349 18.47 32.12 -11.00
CA GLU A 349 18.95 32.07 -12.38
C GLU A 349 20.46 31.75 -12.41
N GLY A 350 20.96 31.41 -13.60
CA GLY A 350 22.39 31.18 -13.85
C GLY A 350 23.01 30.08 -12.99
N THR A 351 24.28 30.27 -12.60
CA THR A 351 25.10 29.28 -11.88
C THR A 351 24.43 28.77 -10.60
N LYS A 352 23.71 29.62 -9.86
CA LYS A 352 23.08 29.23 -8.61
C LYS A 352 21.89 28.28 -8.82
N LYS A 353 21.12 28.46 -9.88
CA LYS A 353 20.06 27.51 -10.27
C LYS A 353 20.68 26.15 -10.58
N GLU A 354 21.73 26.13 -11.39
CA GLU A 354 22.42 24.91 -11.80
C GLU A 354 23.00 24.15 -10.59
N GLU A 355 23.68 24.84 -9.67
CA GLU A 355 24.24 24.25 -8.44
C GLU A 355 23.15 23.57 -7.60
N LEU A 356 22.02 24.24 -7.38
CA LEU A 356 20.90 23.70 -6.61
C LEU A 356 20.23 22.51 -7.31
N MET A 357 20.13 22.54 -8.64
CA MET A 357 19.61 21.41 -9.43
C MET A 357 20.52 20.19 -9.35
N LYS A 358 21.85 20.38 -9.51
CA LYS A 358 22.84 19.30 -9.33
C LYS A 358 22.80 18.73 -7.92
N ARG A 359 22.66 19.61 -6.92
CA ARG A 359 22.51 19.19 -5.52
C ARG A 359 21.23 18.38 -5.31
N SER A 360 20.10 18.84 -5.85
CA SER A 360 18.83 18.10 -5.80
C SER A 360 18.96 16.73 -6.45
N LEU A 361 19.55 16.65 -7.65
CA LEU A 361 19.80 15.40 -8.36
C LEU A 361 20.66 14.43 -7.52
N LEU A 362 21.76 14.91 -6.93
CA LEU A 362 22.60 14.09 -6.05
C LEU A 362 21.84 13.64 -4.80
N MET A 363 20.99 14.50 -4.23
CA MET A 363 20.14 14.12 -3.10
C MET A 363 19.14 13.03 -3.48
N CYS A 364 18.49 13.14 -4.65
CA CYS A 364 17.60 12.10 -5.18
C CYS A 364 18.35 10.77 -5.34
N GLN A 365 19.57 10.79 -5.89
CA GLN A 365 20.37 9.56 -6.03
C GLN A 365 20.69 8.92 -4.68
N LYS A 366 21.05 9.73 -3.67
CA LYS A 366 21.36 9.26 -2.31
C LYS A 366 20.13 8.75 -1.55
N SER A 367 18.96 9.37 -1.75
CA SER A 367 17.68 8.95 -1.13
C SER A 367 16.99 7.83 -1.92
N GLY A 368 17.56 7.44 -3.06
CA GLY A 368 16.95 6.52 -3.99
C GLY A 368 15.72 7.08 -4.72
N ASN A 369 15.50 8.39 -4.73
CA ASN A 369 14.40 9.03 -5.45
C ASN A 369 14.66 9.18 -6.96
N ILE A 370 14.97 8.07 -7.64
CA ILE A 370 15.44 8.09 -9.03
C ILE A 370 14.35 8.57 -9.98
N PHE A 371 13.10 8.15 -9.80
CA PHE A 371 12.00 8.63 -10.65
C PHE A 371 11.80 10.15 -10.56
N TYR A 372 11.67 10.70 -9.35
CA TYR A 372 11.47 12.14 -9.18
C TYR A 372 12.74 12.96 -9.46
N SER A 373 13.91 12.33 -9.60
CA SER A 373 15.11 12.98 -10.15
C SER A 373 14.93 13.49 -11.59
N ASN A 374 13.86 13.07 -12.28
CA ASN A 374 13.49 13.63 -13.58
C ASN A 374 13.21 15.14 -13.51
N LEU A 375 12.69 15.66 -12.39
CA LEU A 375 12.46 17.10 -12.24
C LEU A 375 13.76 17.92 -12.40
N PRO A 376 14.83 17.68 -11.60
CA PRO A 376 16.10 18.39 -11.82
C PRO A 376 16.76 18.03 -13.15
N LYS A 377 16.62 16.79 -13.68
CA LYS A 377 17.17 16.41 -14.99
C LYS A 377 16.59 17.24 -16.14
N ILE A 378 15.27 17.42 -16.18
CA ILE A 378 14.57 18.26 -17.17
C ILE A 378 15.14 19.68 -17.12
N HIS A 379 15.28 20.25 -15.92
CA HIS A 379 15.78 21.62 -15.77
C HIS A 379 17.29 21.79 -16.02
N LEU A 380 18.05 20.69 -16.01
CA LEU A 380 19.45 20.63 -16.43
C LEU A 380 19.63 20.28 -17.91
N GLY A 381 18.56 19.97 -18.64
CA GLY A 381 18.62 19.54 -20.05
C GLY A 381 19.24 18.15 -20.23
N LEU A 382 19.12 17.27 -19.23
CA LEU A 382 19.67 15.91 -19.28
C LEU A 382 18.72 14.89 -19.93
N ILE A 383 17.43 15.21 -20.01
CA ILE A 383 16.37 14.40 -20.63
C ILE A 383 15.33 15.29 -21.31
#